data_AF-A0A2N7QM96-F1
#
_entry.id   AF-A0A2N7QM96-F1
#
_cell.length_a   1.000
_cell.length_b   1.000
_cell.length_c   1.000
_cell.angle_alpha   90.00
_cell.angle_beta   90.00
_cell.angle_gamma   90.00
#
_symmetry.space_group_name_H-M   'P 1'
#
loop_
_entity.id
_entity.type
_entity.pdbx_description
1 polymer ?
#
loop_
_entity_poly.entity_id
_entity_poly.type
_entity_poly.pdbx_seq_one_letter_code
_entity_poly.pdbx_strand_id
1 'polypeptide(L)'
;MGRSMRAGHAFPTALKMVGDELRAPLGSEMRIVFDEVNFGVAMGDALGNLASRVPSTDLRYFVVAVLIQRETGGNLAELLGRISAIIRDRLTLLGEIRTLSAEGRMSAWILSLMPFAVALMMQLSSPDFLRLLYTDPGGRKMLTMALVMMGLGILVIRKVTRIRL
;
A
#
# COMPACT_ATOMS: atom_id res chain seq x y z
N MET A 1 -7.34 -38.17 14.58
CA MET A 1 -7.36 -36.72 14.25
C MET A 1 -6.65 -35.84 15.27
N GLY A 2 -7.08 -35.74 16.54
CA GLY A 2 -6.46 -34.82 17.50
C GLY A 2 -4.96 -35.06 17.79
N ARG A 3 -4.49 -36.30 17.71
CA ARG A 3 -3.08 -36.66 17.91
C ARG A 3 -2.19 -36.33 16.69
N SER A 4 -2.70 -36.45 15.47
CA SER A 4 -1.96 -36.14 14.24
C SER A 4 -1.84 -34.64 13.98
N MET A 5 -2.87 -33.86 14.34
CA MET A 5 -2.84 -32.40 14.24
C MET A 5 -1.88 -31.75 15.26
N ARG A 6 -1.73 -32.33 16.46
CA ARG A 6 -0.73 -31.90 17.46
C ARG A 6 0.71 -32.22 17.06
N ALA A 7 0.91 -33.19 16.16
CA ALA A 7 2.22 -33.56 15.63
C ALA A 7 2.68 -32.66 14.46
N GLY A 8 1.93 -31.59 14.14
CA GLY A 8 2.31 -30.61 13.11
C GLY A 8 1.93 -30.99 11.68
N HIS A 9 1.18 -32.09 11.47
CA HIS A 9 0.69 -32.43 10.13
C HIS A 9 -0.44 -31.50 9.68
N ALA A 10 -0.40 -31.09 8.42
CA ALA A 10 -1.45 -30.32 7.79
C ALA A 10 -2.80 -31.07 7.88
N PHE A 11 -3.89 -30.34 8.11
CA PHE A 11 -5.24 -30.90 8.24
C PHE A 11 -5.66 -31.88 7.11
N PRO A 12 -5.33 -31.64 5.81
CA PRO A 12 -5.57 -32.61 4.75
C PRO A 12 -4.87 -33.96 4.97
N THR A 13 -3.62 -33.96 5.44
CA THR A 13 -2.86 -35.18 5.74
C THR A 13 -3.49 -35.96 6.89
N ALA A 14 -4.04 -35.27 7.89
CA ALA A 14 -4.78 -35.91 8.97
C ALA A 14 -6.09 -36.54 8.48
N LEU A 15 -6.74 -35.95 7.48
CA LEU A 15 -7.93 -36.50 6.83
C LEU A 15 -7.61 -37.79 6.06
N LYS A 16 -6.51 -37.79 5.29
CA LYS A 16 -6.02 -38.97 4.55
C LYS A 16 -5.78 -40.16 5.49
N MET A 17 -5.02 -39.93 6.57
CA MET A 17 -4.71 -40.97 7.55
C MET A 17 -5.97 -41.60 8.14
N VAL A 18 -6.99 -40.77 8.43
CA VAL A 18 -8.25 -41.27 9.00
C VAL A 18 -9.10 -41.98 7.95
N GLY A 19 -9.07 -41.51 6.70
CA GLY A 19 -9.69 -42.21 5.58
C GLY A 19 -9.07 -43.58 5.29
N ASP A 20 -7.78 -43.74 5.58
CA ASP A 20 -7.05 -45.00 5.43
C ASP A 20 -7.24 -45.97 6.61
N GLU A 21 -7.43 -45.46 7.83
CA GLU A 21 -7.67 -46.27 9.03
C GLU A 21 -9.14 -46.69 9.21
N LEU A 22 -10.10 -45.88 8.74
CA LEU A 22 -11.52 -46.17 8.88
C LEU A 22 -12.04 -47.07 7.75
N ARG A 23 -12.92 -48.02 8.10
CA ARG A 23 -13.66 -48.82 7.11
C ARG A 23 -14.77 -47.99 6.46
N ALA A 24 -15.24 -48.44 5.30
CA ALA A 24 -16.40 -47.87 4.63
C ALA A 24 -17.66 -47.95 5.53
N PRO A 25 -18.58 -46.97 5.48
CA PRO A 25 -18.66 -45.86 4.51
C PRO A 25 -17.91 -44.57 4.93
N LEU A 26 -17.44 -44.45 6.17
CA LEU A 26 -16.82 -43.22 6.67
C LEU A 26 -15.41 -43.01 6.11
N GLY A 27 -14.62 -44.07 5.94
CA GLY A 27 -13.27 -43.97 5.37
C GLY A 27 -13.28 -43.47 3.92
N SER A 28 -14.25 -43.92 3.12
CA SER A 28 -14.44 -43.45 1.73
C SER A 28 -14.79 -41.96 1.68
N GLU A 29 -15.67 -41.49 2.56
CA GLU A 29 -16.06 -40.07 2.60
C GLU A 29 -14.90 -39.16 3.01
N MET A 30 -14.07 -39.58 3.96
CA MET A 30 -12.85 -38.83 4.34
C MET A 30 -11.82 -38.76 3.22
N ARG A 31 -11.69 -39.83 2.41
CA ARG A 31 -10.82 -39.84 1.22
C ARG A 31 -11.33 -38.90 0.14
N ILE A 32 -12.64 -38.86 -0.11
CA ILE A 32 -13.24 -37.92 -1.08
C ILE A 32 -12.93 -36.48 -0.69
N VAL A 33 -13.04 -36.11 0.59
CA VAL A 33 -12.71 -34.75 1.05
C VAL A 33 -11.21 -34.47 0.90
N PHE A 34 -10.35 -35.44 1.18
CA PHE A 34 -8.91 -35.29 0.95
C PHE A 34 -8.60 -35.05 -0.53
N ASP A 35 -9.24 -35.81 -1.42
CA ASP A 35 -9.07 -35.68 -2.86
C ASP A 35 -9.59 -34.34 -3.37
N GLU A 36 -10.80 -33.92 -2.98
CA GLU A 36 -11.37 -32.59 -3.30
C GLU A 36 -10.36 -31.47 -2.96
N VAL A 37 -9.77 -31.53 -1.76
CA VAL A 37 -8.78 -30.55 -1.32
C VAL A 37 -7.48 -30.61 -2.13
N ASN A 38 -6.98 -31.80 -2.47
CA ASN A 38 -5.79 -31.93 -3.32
C ASN A 38 -6.02 -31.43 -4.75
N PHE A 39 -7.25 -31.54 -5.25
CA PHE A 39 -7.66 -30.98 -6.53
C PHE A 39 -7.92 -29.45 -6.49
N GLY A 40 -7.65 -28.80 -5.35
CA GLY A 40 -7.70 -27.35 -5.21
C GLY A 40 -9.05 -26.81 -4.76
N VAL A 41 -10.01 -27.67 -4.39
CA VAL A 41 -11.27 -27.23 -3.75
C VAL A 41 -10.94 -26.66 -2.37
N ALA A 42 -11.56 -25.53 -2.02
CA ALA A 42 -11.36 -24.97 -0.70
C ALA A 42 -11.81 -25.98 0.36
N MET A 43 -10.99 -26.18 1.38
CA MET A 43 -11.27 -27.10 2.49
C MET A 43 -12.61 -26.80 3.19
N GLY A 44 -13.07 -25.55 3.17
CA GLY A 44 -14.40 -25.18 3.67
C GLY A 44 -15.52 -25.84 2.87
N ASP A 45 -15.44 -25.72 1.55
CA ASP A 45 -16.40 -26.29 0.61
C ASP A 45 -16.36 -27.82 0.62
N ALA A 46 -15.17 -28.42 0.68
CA ALA A 46 -15.00 -29.87 0.74
C ALA A 46 -15.61 -30.48 2.01
N LEU A 47 -15.42 -29.84 3.17
CA LEU A 47 -16.08 -30.24 4.43
C LEU A 47 -17.60 -29.97 4.41
N GLY A 48 -18.04 -28.93 3.71
CA GLY A 48 -19.47 -28.64 3.48
C GLY A 48 -20.14 -29.72 2.62
N ASN A 49 -19.46 -30.18 1.57
CA ASN A 49 -19.91 -31.28 0.71
C ASN A 49 -19.99 -32.59 1.49
N LEU A 50 -19.04 -32.87 2.38
CA LEU A 50 -19.11 -34.01 3.28
C LEU A 50 -20.34 -33.97 4.19
N ALA A 51 -20.64 -32.80 4.75
CA ALA A 51 -21.79 -32.60 5.63
C ALA A 51 -23.14 -32.72 4.89
N SER A 52 -23.18 -32.49 3.57
CA SER A 52 -24.37 -32.72 2.74
C SER A 52 -24.51 -34.19 2.30
N ARG A 53 -23.40 -34.88 2.02
CA ARG A 53 -23.38 -36.31 1.66
C ARG A 53 -23.70 -37.24 2.83
N VAL A 54 -23.27 -36.89 4.04
CA VAL A 54 -23.48 -37.70 5.23
C VAL A 54 -24.47 -37.02 6.17
N PRO A 55 -25.74 -37.48 6.26
CA PRO A 55 -26.77 -36.88 7.09
C PRO A 55 -26.56 -37.22 8.58
N SER A 56 -25.54 -36.63 9.19
CA SER A 56 -25.23 -36.75 10.63
C SER A 56 -25.12 -35.36 11.26
N THR A 57 -25.93 -35.12 12.29
CA THR A 57 -25.92 -33.87 13.04
C THR A 57 -24.57 -33.67 13.75
N ASP A 58 -23.99 -34.74 14.30
CA ASP A 58 -22.68 -34.70 14.96
C ASP A 58 -21.56 -34.33 13.98
N LEU A 59 -21.63 -34.84 12.74
CA LEU A 59 -20.68 -34.50 11.69
C LEU A 59 -20.82 -33.05 11.23
N ARG A 60 -22.05 -32.53 11.13
CA ARG A 60 -22.29 -31.11 10.86
C ARG A 60 -21.70 -30.22 11.93
N TYR A 61 -21.89 -30.56 13.21
CA TYR A 61 -21.27 -29.81 14.32
C TYR A 61 -19.75 -29.88 14.27
N PHE A 62 -19.18 -31.05 13.98
CA PHE A 62 -17.73 -31.21 13.80
C PHE A 62 -17.20 -30.32 12.67
N VAL A 63 -17.86 -30.32 11.50
CA VAL A 63 -17.50 -29.48 10.36
C VAL A 63 -17.53 -28.00 10.76
N VAL A 64 -18.63 -27.52 11.35
CA VAL A 64 -18.77 -26.12 11.79
C VAL A 64 -17.67 -25.73 12.78
N ALA A 65 -17.38 -26.58 13.77
CA ALA A 65 -16.31 -26.31 14.74
C ALA A 65 -14.93 -26.20 14.09
N VAL A 66 -14.62 -27.07 13.11
CA VAL A 66 -13.38 -27.01 12.34
C VAL A 66 -13.31 -25.73 11.49
N LEU A 67 -14.41 -25.31 10.87
CA LEU A 67 -14.47 -24.07 10.08
C LEU A 67 -14.23 -22.84 10.96
N ILE A 68 -14.92 -22.74 12.09
CA ILE A 68 -14.74 -21.64 13.06
C ILE A 68 -13.30 -21.59 13.59
N GLN A 69 -12.72 -22.75 13.94
CA GLN A 69 -11.32 -22.82 14.41
C GLN A 69 -10.33 -22.33 13.34
N ARG A 70 -10.62 -22.58 12.06
CA ARG A 70 -9.78 -22.12 10.94
C ARG A 70 -9.95 -20.63 10.64
N GLU A 71 -11.16 -20.10 10.74
CA GLU A 71 -11.40 -18.66 10.61
C GLU A 71 -10.70 -17.88 11.73
N THR A 72 -10.81 -18.36 12.97
CA THR A 72 -10.24 -17.68 14.15
C THR A 72 -8.72 -17.88 14.27
N GLY A 73 -8.20 -19.04 13.82
CA GLY A 73 -6.77 -19.38 13.92
C GLY A 73 -5.92 -19.14 12.67
N GLY A 74 -6.51 -18.95 11.48
CA GLY A 74 -5.79 -18.78 10.21
C GLY A 74 -5.78 -17.36 9.63
N ASN A 75 -6.74 -16.51 10.01
CA ASN A 75 -6.91 -15.18 9.41
C ASN A 75 -5.92 -14.14 9.97
N LEU A 76 -5.32 -14.36 11.14
CA LEU A 76 -4.31 -13.44 11.69
C LEU A 76 -3.07 -13.32 10.81
N ALA A 77 -2.60 -14.42 10.22
CA ALA A 77 -1.46 -14.39 9.30
C ALA A 77 -1.79 -13.62 8.02
N GLU A 78 -3.01 -13.77 7.49
CA GLU A 78 -3.49 -13.02 6.32
C GLU A 78 -3.70 -11.54 6.64
N LEU A 79 -4.33 -11.23 7.78
CA LEU A 79 -4.54 -9.87 8.26
C LEU A 79 -3.21 -9.14 8.50
N LEU A 80 -2.25 -9.79 9.16
CA LEU A 80 -0.90 -9.25 9.33
C LEU A 80 -0.18 -9.08 7.99
N GLY A 81 -0.39 -10.00 7.04
CA GLY A 81 0.10 -9.86 5.67
C GLY A 81 -0.47 -8.62 4.97
N ARG A 82 -1.79 -8.39 5.06
CA ARG A 82 -2.47 -7.22 4.50
C ARG A 82 -2.00 -5.92 5.16
N ILE A 83 -1.90 -5.88 6.49
CA ILE A 83 -1.39 -4.70 7.22
C ILE A 83 0.06 -4.42 6.84
N SER A 84 0.89 -5.46 6.71
CA SER A 84 2.30 -5.31 6.29
C SER A 84 2.43 -4.78 4.86
N ALA A 85 1.53 -5.18 3.95
CA ALA A 85 1.48 -4.62 2.60
C ALA A 85 1.11 -3.13 2.62
N ILE A 86 0.05 -2.76 3.35
CA ILE A 86 -0.38 -1.36 3.50
C ILE A 86 0.73 -0.49 4.09
N ILE A 87 1.49 -0.98 5.08
CA ILE A 87 2.61 -0.25 5.66
C ILE A 87 3.72 -0.02 4.61
N ARG A 88 4.07 -1.04 3.82
CA ARG A 88 5.06 -0.90 2.74
C ARG A 88 4.61 0.12 1.70
N ASP A 89 3.36 0.05 1.26
CA ASP A 89 2.81 0.99 0.29
C ASP A 89 2.86 2.44 0.82
N ARG A 90 2.53 2.63 2.09
CA ARG A 90 2.63 3.94 2.75
C ARG A 90 4.06 4.47 2.79
N LEU A 91 5.05 3.61 3.08
CA LEU A 91 6.46 4.00 3.10
C LEU A 91 6.95 4.37 1.71
N THR A 92 6.55 3.63 0.67
CA THR A 92 6.87 3.94 -0.73
C THR A 92 6.28 5.30 -1.13
N LEU A 93 5.00 5.55 -0.82
CA LEU A 93 4.35 6.84 -1.10
C LEU A 93 5.03 8.01 -0.38
N LEU A 94 5.42 7.84 0.89
CA LEU A 94 6.19 8.87 1.61
C LEU A 94 7.56 9.13 0.97
N GLY A 95 8.20 8.07 0.46
CA GLY A 95 9.42 8.17 -0.33
C GLY A 95 9.23 9.01 -1.60
N GLU A 96 8.20 8.71 -2.38
CA GLU A 96 7.84 9.44 -3.60
C GLU A 96 7.46 10.91 -3.33
N ILE A 97 6.71 11.18 -2.27
CA ILE A 97 6.38 12.54 -1.85
C ILE A 97 7.66 13.32 -1.52
N ARG A 98 8.63 12.68 -0.85
CA ARG A 98 9.90 13.32 -0.49
C ARG A 98 10.75 13.63 -1.72
N THR A 99 10.82 12.75 -2.72
CA THR A 99 11.57 12.98 -3.96
C THR A 99 10.91 14.06 -4.82
N LEU A 100 9.61 13.97 -5.07
CA LEU A 100 8.85 14.97 -5.83
C LEU A 100 8.90 16.37 -5.16
N SER A 101 8.87 16.40 -3.83
CA SER A 101 9.01 17.66 -3.08
C SER A 101 10.44 18.23 -3.14
N ALA A 102 11.47 17.39 -3.30
CA ALA A 102 12.84 17.85 -3.50
C ALA A 102 13.03 18.50 -4.87
N GLU A 103 12.49 17.90 -5.93
CA GLU A 103 12.49 18.46 -7.28
C GLU A 103 11.74 19.81 -7.32
N GLY A 104 10.53 19.87 -6.75
CA GLY A 104 9.75 21.11 -6.67
C GLY A 104 10.49 22.23 -5.92
N ARG A 105 11.23 21.92 -4.85
CA ARG A 105 12.07 22.89 -4.13
C ARG A 105 13.24 23.39 -4.99
N MET A 106 13.87 22.52 -5.76
CA MET A 106 15.00 22.88 -6.61
C MET A 106 14.54 23.82 -7.73
N SER A 107 13.44 23.48 -8.41
CA SER A 107 12.84 24.33 -9.45
C SER A 107 12.40 25.69 -8.91
N ALA A 108 11.83 25.73 -7.70
CA ALA A 108 11.49 26.97 -6.99
C ALA A 108 12.71 27.86 -6.74
N TRP A 109 13.83 27.28 -6.30
CA TRP A 109 15.08 28.01 -6.10
C TRP A 109 15.64 28.58 -7.41
N ILE A 110 15.69 27.77 -8.47
CA ILE A 110 16.18 28.20 -9.79
C ILE A 110 15.33 29.36 -10.32
N LEU A 111 14.00 29.21 -10.32
CA LEU A 111 13.08 30.24 -10.82
C LEU A 111 13.16 31.54 -10.01
N SER A 112 13.36 31.44 -8.69
CA SER A 112 13.52 32.61 -7.82
C SER A 112 14.87 33.32 -8.04
N LEU A 113 15.93 32.58 -8.37
CA LEU A 113 17.27 33.15 -8.56
C LEU A 113 17.46 33.74 -9.97
N MET A 114 16.77 33.19 -10.98
CA MET A 114 16.85 33.59 -12.39
C MET A 114 16.77 35.11 -12.62
N PRO A 115 15.79 35.86 -12.08
CA PRO A 115 15.69 37.31 -12.30
C PRO A 115 16.89 38.09 -11.78
N PHE A 116 17.47 37.66 -10.66
CA PHE A 116 18.67 38.30 -10.09
C PHE A 116 19.92 37.99 -10.91
N ALA A 117 20.06 36.76 -11.40
CA ALA A 117 21.14 36.38 -12.30
C ALA A 117 21.10 37.17 -13.60
N VAL A 118 19.90 37.33 -14.19
CA VAL A 118 19.69 38.16 -15.39
C VAL A 118 20.00 39.62 -15.10
N ALA A 119 19.52 40.18 -13.98
CA ALA A 119 19.84 41.55 -13.59
C ALA A 119 21.36 41.77 -13.42
N LEU A 120 22.08 40.83 -12.81
CA LEU A 120 23.53 40.91 -12.66
C LEU A 120 24.25 40.86 -14.02
N MET A 121 23.83 39.95 -14.91
CA MET A 121 24.33 39.86 -16.29
C MET A 121 24.08 41.16 -17.05
N MET A 122 22.89 41.74 -16.96
CA MET A 122 22.56 43.02 -17.60
C MET A 122 23.39 44.16 -17.02
N GLN A 123 23.76 44.12 -15.74
CA GLN A 123 24.61 45.13 -15.13
C GLN A 123 26.03 45.14 -15.69
N LEU A 124 26.57 43.95 -16.00
CA LEU A 124 27.90 43.79 -16.59
C LEU A 124 27.90 44.13 -18.09
N SER A 125 26.86 43.73 -18.82
CA SER A 125 26.79 43.90 -20.28
C SER A 125 26.25 45.26 -20.72
N SER A 126 25.34 45.88 -19.96
CA SER A 126 24.64 47.11 -20.35
C SER A 126 24.22 47.95 -19.12
N PRO A 127 25.18 48.55 -18.39
CA PRO A 127 24.92 49.30 -17.16
C PRO A 127 23.98 50.50 -17.35
N ASP A 128 23.94 51.11 -18.54
CA ASP A 128 23.05 52.23 -18.84
C ASP A 128 21.56 51.83 -18.85
N PHE A 129 21.24 50.59 -19.22
CA PHE A 129 19.88 50.08 -19.26
C PHE A 129 19.29 49.92 -17.86
N LEU A 130 20.08 49.38 -16.92
CA LEU A 130 19.67 49.29 -15.53
C LEU A 130 19.65 50.66 -14.86
N ARG A 131 20.57 51.58 -15.21
CA ARG A 131 20.54 52.98 -14.74
C ARG A 131 19.20 53.66 -14.97
N LEU A 132 18.63 53.50 -16.16
CA LEU A 132 17.31 54.04 -16.50
C LEU A 132 16.22 53.51 -15.57
N LEU A 133 16.32 52.25 -15.14
CA LEU A 133 15.35 51.58 -14.28
C LEU A 133 15.29 52.18 -12.86
N TYR A 134 16.39 52.72 -12.33
CA TYR A 134 16.44 53.32 -10.98
C TYR A 134 16.54 54.86 -10.95
N THR A 135 16.83 55.51 -12.07
CA THR A 135 16.84 56.98 -12.19
C THR A 135 15.51 57.56 -12.70
N ASP A 136 14.81 56.87 -13.60
CA ASP A 136 13.54 57.34 -14.15
C ASP A 136 12.34 57.04 -13.20
N PRO A 137 11.41 57.99 -12.97
CA PRO A 137 10.18 57.77 -12.22
C PRO A 137 9.33 56.60 -12.74
N GLY A 138 9.28 56.40 -14.06
CA GLY A 138 8.58 55.27 -14.70
C GLY A 138 9.28 53.94 -14.41
N GLY A 139 10.62 53.93 -14.50
CA GLY A 139 11.46 52.77 -14.16
C GLY A 139 11.23 52.30 -12.72
N ARG A 140 11.20 53.23 -11.75
CA ARG A 140 10.94 52.90 -10.34
C ARG A 140 9.56 52.27 -10.10
N LYS A 141 8.51 52.73 -10.81
CA LYS A 141 7.17 52.11 -10.73
C LYS A 141 7.16 50.68 -11.28
N MET A 142 7.82 50.43 -12.40
CA MET A 142 7.91 49.08 -12.98
C MET A 142 8.71 48.14 -12.08
N LEU A 143 9.82 48.62 -11.49
CA LEU A 143 10.69 47.86 -10.60
C LEU A 143 9.96 47.48 -9.30
N THR A 144 9.22 48.43 -8.70
CA THR A 144 8.40 48.16 -7.51
C THR A 144 7.26 47.18 -7.80
N MET A 145 6.57 47.30 -8.95
CA MET A 145 5.55 46.33 -9.36
C MET A 145 6.14 44.92 -9.58
N ALA A 146 7.30 44.82 -10.22
CA ALA A 146 8.00 43.56 -10.43
C ALA A 146 8.41 42.90 -9.10
N LEU A 147 8.93 43.68 -8.14
CA LEU A 147 9.28 43.18 -6.81
C LEU A 147 8.05 42.67 -6.03
N VAL A 148 6.91 43.36 -6.12
CA VAL A 148 5.67 42.91 -5.49
C VAL A 148 5.18 41.60 -6.10
N MET A 149 5.17 41.49 -7.43
CA MET A 149 4.80 40.22 -8.10
C MET A 149 5.76 39.09 -7.75
N MET A 150 7.07 39.38 -7.67
CA MET A 150 8.07 38.39 -7.28
C MET A 150 7.87 37.91 -5.84
N GLY A 151 7.58 38.82 -4.91
CA GLY A 151 7.24 38.49 -3.52
C GLY A 151 5.99 37.60 -3.42
N LEU A 152 4.93 37.92 -4.17
CA LEU A 152 3.72 37.09 -4.25
C LEU A 152 4.03 35.70 -4.83
N GLY A 153 4.84 35.62 -5.89
CA GLY A 153 5.27 34.35 -6.47
C GLY A 153 6.01 33.46 -5.46
N ILE A 154 6.96 34.03 -4.71
CA ILE A 154 7.71 33.30 -3.67
C ILE A 154 6.77 32.82 -2.55
N LEU A 155 5.79 33.63 -2.15
CA LEU A 155 4.80 33.23 -1.14
C LEU A 155 3.92 32.06 -1.61
N VAL A 156 3.44 32.10 -2.85
CA VAL A 156 2.64 31.01 -3.44
C VAL A 156 3.46 29.72 -3.49
N ILE A 157 4.71 29.80 -3.98
CA ILE A 157 5.62 28.65 -4.03
C ILE A 157 5.83 28.08 -2.62
N ARG A 158 6.16 28.91 -1.62
CA ARG A 158 6.33 28.47 -0.23
C ARG A 158 5.08 27.78 0.33
N LYS A 159 3.89 28.28 0.01
CA LYS A 159 2.62 27.68 0.48
C LYS A 159 2.40 26.31 -0.14
N VAL A 160 2.59 26.16 -1.45
CA VAL A 160 2.42 24.88 -2.16
C VAL A 160 3.42 23.84 -1.69
N THR A 161 4.68 24.23 -1.44
CA THR A 161 5.71 23.29 -0.99
C THR A 161 5.57 22.89 0.49
N ARG A 162 4.99 23.75 1.35
CA ARG A 162 4.74 23.43 2.76
C ARG A 162 3.60 22.43 2.95
N ILE A 163 2.56 22.46 2.12
CA ILE A 163 1.36 21.61 2.27
C ILE A 163 1.64 20.12 2.07
N ARG A 164 2.75 19.75 1.41
CA ARG A 164 3.12 18.36 1.14
C ARG A 164 4.03 17.72 2.21
N LEU A 165 4.40 18.47 3.24
CA LEU A 165 5.16 18.01 4.42
C LEU A 165 4.21 17.87 5.61
#